data_AF-A0A9P1IVA0-F1
#
_entry.id   AF-A0A9P1IVA0-F1
#
_cell.length_a   1.000
_cell.length_b   1.000
_cell.length_c   1.000
_cell.angle_alpha   90.00
_cell.angle_beta   90.00
_cell.angle_gamma   90.00
#
_symmetry.space_group_name_H-M   'P 1'
#
loop_
_entity.id
_entity.type
_entity.pdbx_description
1 polymer ?
#
loop_
_entity_poly.entity_id
_entity_poly.type
_entity_poly.pdbx_seq_one_letter_code
_entity_poly.pdbx_strand_id
1 'polypeptide(L)'
;MEYSVSPNCDVMQTYVDSIELRISLIVNLIIAIVAFPILVKSIIYIWKTDTFHRNTKMQIFVHLIALLIHVIGRLGLHSLDLFNYFSLGGNSSACEIIPKFYRCLILRAFYNIGLALSSMCSICLVLERYASTVFSSNYEHCGPNYGIALVSVQILLATSFIGSLYFYASFQPGNNVLYYCQTIASSRGNIFFVVIPLYFILATQIIARLMFKVLMRKNQKLRTRQTISLSTRYNLDQSI
;
A
#
# COMPACT_ATOMS: atom_id res chain seq x y z
N MET A 1 3.04 2.02 -41.23
CA MET A 1 4.00 0.90 -41.08
C MET A 1 4.58 1.04 -39.68
N GLU A 2 3.94 0.38 -38.71
CA GLU A 2 4.31 0.48 -37.29
C GLU A 2 5.51 -0.45 -37.07
N TYR A 3 6.68 0.11 -36.78
CA TYR A 3 7.87 -0.68 -36.43
C TYR A 3 7.58 -1.38 -35.09
N SER A 4 7.28 -2.67 -35.12
CA SER A 4 7.28 -3.50 -33.93
C SER A 4 8.72 -3.64 -33.44
N VAL A 5 9.00 -3.14 -32.24
CA VAL A 5 10.30 -3.33 -31.60
C VAL A 5 10.44 -4.81 -31.26
N SER A 6 11.40 -5.48 -31.90
CA SER A 6 11.71 -6.88 -31.58
C SER A 6 12.24 -6.98 -30.14
N PRO A 7 11.69 -7.87 -29.30
CA PRO A 7 12.20 -8.05 -27.94
C PRO A 7 13.63 -8.58 -27.95
N ASN A 8 14.48 -8.02 -27.08
CA ASN A 8 15.85 -8.46 -26.89
C ASN A 8 15.90 -9.55 -25.82
N CYS A 9 16.10 -10.80 -26.24
CA CYS A 9 16.11 -11.95 -25.34
C CYS A 9 17.31 -11.93 -24.36
N ASP A 10 18.44 -11.34 -24.73
CA ASP A 10 19.64 -11.29 -23.87
C ASP A 10 19.42 -10.39 -22.65
N VAL A 11 18.67 -9.30 -22.84
CA VAL A 11 18.24 -8.45 -21.73
C VAL A 11 17.34 -9.23 -20.79
N MET A 12 16.38 -10.00 -21.31
CA MET A 12 15.52 -10.84 -20.48
C MET A 12 16.31 -11.93 -19.74
N GLN A 13 17.30 -12.54 -20.39
CA GLN A 13 18.18 -13.53 -19.78
C GLN A 13 18.92 -12.96 -18.56
N THR A 14 19.37 -11.70 -18.65
CA THR A 14 20.01 -10.99 -17.52
C THR A 14 19.08 -10.87 -16.31
N TYR A 15 17.79 -10.58 -16.53
CA TYR A 15 16.79 -10.53 -15.46
C TYR A 15 16.52 -11.91 -14.87
N VAL A 16 16.42 -12.93 -15.73
CA VAL A 16 16.21 -14.31 -15.30
C VAL A 16 17.37 -14.74 -14.42
N ASP A 17 18.63 -14.51 -14.80
CA ASP A 17 19.81 -15.01 -14.09
C ASP A 17 20.22 -14.16 -12.87
N SER A 18 19.64 -12.97 -12.69
CA SER A 18 19.95 -12.12 -11.53
C SER A 18 19.54 -12.78 -10.21
N ILE A 19 20.56 -13.12 -9.41
CA ILE A 19 20.41 -13.71 -8.09
C ILE A 19 19.76 -12.71 -7.12
N GLU A 20 20.14 -11.43 -7.20
CA GLU A 20 19.63 -10.36 -6.36
C GLU A 20 18.12 -10.17 -6.56
N LEU A 21 17.68 -10.19 -7.82
CA LEU A 21 16.26 -10.10 -8.14
C LEU A 21 15.51 -11.31 -7.60
N ARG A 22 15.99 -12.54 -7.84
CA ARG A 22 15.36 -13.76 -7.35
C ARG A 22 15.24 -13.78 -5.83
N ILE A 23 16.30 -13.43 -5.10
CA ILE A 23 16.28 -13.34 -3.63
C ILE A 23 15.24 -12.31 -3.19
N SER A 24 15.25 -11.11 -3.78
CA SER A 24 14.28 -10.06 -3.44
C SER A 24 12.84 -10.52 -3.66
N LEU A 25 12.54 -11.18 -4.79
CA LEU A 25 11.22 -11.71 -5.10
C LEU A 25 10.81 -12.80 -4.09
N ILE A 26 11.69 -13.73 -3.76
CA ILE A 26 11.43 -14.83 -2.80
C ILE A 26 11.14 -14.27 -1.41
N VAL A 27 11.98 -13.35 -0.91
CA VAL A 27 11.80 -12.74 0.41
C VAL A 27 10.46 -12.00 0.47
N ASN A 28 10.16 -11.17 -0.54
CA ASN A 28 8.89 -10.46 -0.60
C ASN A 28 7.69 -11.42 -0.70
N LEU A 29 7.83 -12.54 -1.41
CA LEU A 29 6.78 -13.54 -1.53
C LEU A 29 6.52 -14.24 -0.18
N ILE A 30 7.57 -14.63 0.54
CA ILE A 30 7.44 -15.24 1.88
C ILE A 30 6.74 -14.27 2.85
N ILE A 31 7.16 -13.00 2.85
CA ILE A 31 6.52 -11.97 3.67
C ILE A 31 5.03 -11.84 3.31
N ALA A 32 4.69 -11.84 2.02
CA ALA A 32 3.30 -11.77 1.56
C ALA A 32 2.46 -12.99 1.99
N ILE A 33 3.03 -14.20 1.89
CA ILE A 33 2.37 -15.45 2.32
C ILE A 33 2.07 -15.43 3.81
N VAL A 34 3.00 -14.95 4.64
CA VAL A 34 2.81 -14.85 6.09
C VAL A 34 1.85 -13.71 6.44
N ALA A 35 1.94 -12.56 5.75
CA ALA A 35 1.08 -11.41 6.01
C ALA A 35 -0.39 -11.68 5.68
N PHE A 36 -0.69 -12.45 4.63
CA PHE A 36 -2.06 -12.74 4.20
C PHE A 36 -2.97 -13.30 5.32
N PRO A 37 -2.65 -14.42 5.99
CA PRO A 37 -3.49 -14.96 7.05
C PRO A 37 -3.57 -14.04 8.27
N ILE A 38 -2.51 -13.28 8.57
CA ILE A 38 -2.52 -12.28 9.65
C ILE A 38 -3.54 -11.19 9.33
N LEU A 39 -3.50 -10.61 8.13
CA LEU A 39 -4.42 -9.56 7.70
C LEU A 39 -5.88 -10.04 7.70
N VAL A 40 -6.15 -11.25 7.18
CA VAL A 40 -7.50 -11.83 7.20
C VAL A 40 -8.01 -11.99 8.63
N LYS A 41 -7.19 -12.53 9.54
CA LYS A 41 -7.55 -12.64 10.96
C LYS A 41 -7.77 -11.28 11.61
N SER A 42 -6.92 -10.29 11.32
CA SER A 42 -7.09 -8.92 11.82
C SER A 42 -8.39 -8.28 11.35
N ILE A 43 -8.79 -8.48 10.09
CA ILE A 43 -10.06 -7.99 9.55
C ILE A 43 -11.24 -8.61 10.32
N ILE A 44 -11.23 -9.93 10.51
CA ILE A 44 -12.28 -10.64 11.25
C ILE A 44 -12.35 -10.15 12.70
N TYR A 45 -11.20 -9.95 13.33
CA TYR A 45 -11.11 -9.43 14.70
C TYR A 45 -11.72 -8.02 14.80
N ILE A 46 -11.26 -7.08 13.97
CA ILE A 46 -11.75 -5.69 13.98
C ILE A 46 -13.26 -5.63 13.70
N TRP A 47 -13.77 -6.48 12.80
CA TRP A 47 -15.20 -6.56 12.52
C TRP A 47 -16.01 -6.91 13.78
N LYS A 48 -15.57 -7.94 14.52
CA LYS A 48 -16.27 -8.48 15.71
C LYS A 48 -16.08 -7.64 16.97
N THR A 49 -15.01 -6.86 17.04
CA THR A 49 -14.65 -6.12 18.25
C THR A 49 -15.32 -4.74 18.30
N ASP A 50 -15.96 -4.41 19.42
CA ASP A 50 -16.58 -3.11 19.68
C ASP A 50 -15.76 -2.21 20.61
N THR A 51 -14.50 -2.58 20.85
CA THR A 51 -13.57 -1.81 21.70
C THR A 51 -12.97 -0.60 20.99
N PHE A 52 -13.35 -0.27 19.76
CA PHE A 52 -12.80 0.89 19.03
C PHE A 52 -13.91 1.86 18.66
N HIS A 53 -13.65 3.16 18.84
CA HIS A 53 -14.54 4.22 18.36
C HIS A 53 -14.79 4.01 16.87
N ARG A 54 -16.05 4.20 16.46
CA ARG A 54 -16.54 3.86 15.11
C ARG A 54 -15.68 4.49 14.00
N ASN A 55 -15.22 5.72 14.19
CA ASN A 55 -14.35 6.43 13.23
C ASN A 55 -12.98 5.72 13.07
N THR A 56 -12.33 5.34 14.17
CA THR A 56 -11.11 4.51 14.17
C THR A 56 -11.34 3.17 13.49
N LYS A 57 -12.43 2.49 13.84
CA LYS A 57 -12.76 1.16 13.33
C LYS A 57 -12.90 1.21 11.80
N MET A 58 -13.56 2.23 11.26
CA MET A 58 -13.64 2.47 9.82
C MET A 58 -12.25 2.65 9.18
N GLN A 59 -11.40 3.51 9.75
CA GLN A 59 -10.05 3.75 9.23
C GLN A 59 -9.17 2.48 9.23
N ILE A 60 -9.12 1.78 10.37
CA ILE A 60 -8.37 0.52 10.49
C ILE A 60 -8.90 -0.53 9.50
N PHE A 61 -10.22 -0.61 9.34
CA PHE A 61 -10.82 -1.55 8.39
C PHE A 61 -10.39 -1.25 6.95
N VAL A 62 -10.48 0.01 6.51
CA VAL A 62 -10.02 0.42 5.18
C VAL A 62 -8.52 0.14 5.01
N HIS A 63 -7.70 0.41 6.03
CA HIS A 63 -6.26 0.11 6.01
C HIS A 63 -5.99 -1.38 5.78
N LEU A 64 -6.66 -2.26 6.52
CA LEU A 64 -6.46 -3.70 6.42
C LEU A 64 -6.90 -4.25 5.06
N ILE A 65 -8.01 -3.75 4.51
CA ILE A 65 -8.46 -4.09 3.16
C ILE A 65 -7.45 -3.62 2.11
N ALA A 66 -6.91 -2.40 2.25
CA ALA A 66 -5.89 -1.88 1.34
C ALA A 66 -4.60 -2.72 1.38
N LEU A 67 -4.15 -3.11 2.57
CA LEU A 67 -3.01 -4.02 2.75
C LEU A 67 -3.29 -5.41 2.15
N LEU A 68 -4.51 -5.92 2.28
CA LEU A 68 -4.89 -7.20 1.68
C LEU A 68 -4.84 -7.14 0.15
N ILE A 69 -5.38 -6.08 -0.46
CA ILE A 69 -5.30 -5.83 -1.90
C ILE A 69 -3.83 -5.77 -2.36
N HIS A 70 -2.99 -5.06 -1.61
CA HIS A 70 -1.55 -4.96 -1.87
C HIS A 70 -0.87 -6.34 -1.86
N VAL A 71 -1.13 -7.14 -0.82
CA VAL A 71 -0.55 -8.47 -0.64
C VAL A 71 -1.01 -9.42 -1.73
N ILE A 72 -2.30 -9.39 -2.13
CA ILE A 72 -2.82 -10.20 -3.25
C ILE A 72 -2.09 -9.86 -4.55
N GLY A 73 -1.90 -8.56 -4.85
CA GLY A 73 -1.13 -8.12 -6.01
C GLY A 73 0.32 -8.61 -5.98
N ARG A 74 0.97 -8.58 -4.80
CA ARG A 74 2.34 -9.09 -4.61
C ARG A 74 2.43 -10.61 -4.78
N LEU A 75 1.51 -11.37 -4.20
CA LEU A 75 1.44 -12.82 -4.36
C LEU A 75 1.34 -13.18 -5.84
N GLY A 76 0.36 -12.61 -6.54
CA GLY A 76 0.15 -12.88 -7.96
C GLY A 76 1.38 -12.51 -8.82
N LEU A 77 1.93 -11.31 -8.62
CA LEU A 77 3.07 -10.85 -9.42
C LEU A 77 4.32 -11.70 -9.19
N HIS A 78 4.74 -11.83 -7.93
CA HIS A 78 6.00 -12.47 -7.56
C HIS A 78 5.95 -13.98 -7.76
N SER A 79 4.82 -14.64 -7.48
CA SER A 79 4.67 -16.08 -7.75
C SER A 79 4.77 -16.37 -9.25
N LEU A 80 4.11 -15.58 -10.09
CA LEU A 80 4.18 -15.79 -11.54
C LEU A 80 5.58 -15.48 -12.10
N ASP A 81 6.25 -14.43 -11.62
CA ASP A 81 7.62 -14.11 -12.06
C ASP A 81 8.60 -15.23 -11.66
N LEU A 82 8.58 -15.68 -10.40
CA LEU A 82 9.44 -16.77 -9.93
C LEU A 82 9.12 -18.10 -10.63
N PHE A 83 7.84 -18.42 -10.85
CA PHE A 83 7.46 -19.61 -11.60
C PHE A 83 8.06 -19.59 -13.02
N ASN A 84 7.96 -18.46 -13.73
CA ASN A 84 8.55 -18.36 -15.07
C ASN A 84 10.09 -18.45 -15.02
N TYR A 85 10.74 -17.81 -14.05
CA TYR A 85 12.21 -17.85 -13.94
C TYR A 85 12.75 -19.24 -13.60
N PHE A 86 12.05 -20.02 -12.77
CA PHE A 86 12.50 -21.37 -12.39
C PHE A 86 12.04 -22.47 -13.34
N SER A 87 10.80 -22.41 -13.86
CA SER A 87 10.22 -23.46 -14.69
C SER A 87 10.59 -23.32 -16.17
N LEU A 88 10.73 -22.08 -16.66
CA LEU A 88 11.01 -21.80 -18.08
C LEU A 88 12.43 -21.28 -18.31
N GLY A 89 13.05 -20.66 -17.31
CA GLY A 89 14.40 -20.07 -17.42
C GLY A 89 15.53 -21.01 -17.83
N GLY A 90 15.37 -22.33 -17.63
CA GLY A 90 16.36 -23.34 -18.05
C GLY A 90 15.99 -24.12 -19.30
N ASN A 91 14.74 -24.04 -19.78
CA ASN A 91 14.19 -24.94 -20.79
C ASN A 91 13.60 -24.23 -22.02
N SER A 92 13.30 -22.94 -21.92
CA SER A 92 12.69 -22.11 -22.96
C SER A 92 13.60 -20.95 -23.36
N SER A 93 13.36 -20.38 -24.54
CA SER A 93 14.03 -19.14 -24.94
C SER A 93 13.64 -18.01 -23.98
N ALA A 94 14.60 -17.16 -23.57
CA ALA A 94 14.33 -16.05 -22.63
C ALA A 94 13.19 -15.14 -23.10
N CYS A 95 12.98 -15.03 -24.41
CA CYS A 95 11.89 -14.25 -25.00
C CYS A 95 10.48 -14.79 -24.68
N GLU A 96 10.31 -16.08 -24.40
CA GLU A 96 9.02 -16.65 -23.99
C GLU A 96 8.64 -16.28 -22.54
N ILE A 97 9.63 -15.88 -21.74
CA ILE A 97 9.50 -15.52 -20.33
C ILE A 97 9.03 -14.05 -20.19
N ILE A 98 9.16 -13.24 -21.24
CA ILE A 98 8.80 -11.82 -21.23
C ILE A 98 7.33 -11.66 -20.83
N PRO A 99 7.03 -10.92 -19.74
CA PRO A 99 5.67 -10.82 -19.24
C PRO A 99 4.77 -10.03 -20.21
N LYS A 100 3.54 -10.51 -20.37
CA LYS A 100 2.51 -9.82 -21.16
C LYS A 100 2.18 -8.46 -20.54
N PHE A 101 2.02 -7.45 -21.38
CA PHE A 101 1.72 -6.07 -20.97
C PHE A 101 0.54 -5.96 -19.98
N TYR A 102 -0.61 -6.55 -20.31
CA TYR A 102 -1.81 -6.47 -19.45
C TYR A 102 -1.67 -7.21 -18.13
N ARG A 103 -0.88 -8.31 -18.08
CA ARG A 103 -0.55 -9.00 -16.83
C ARG A 103 0.20 -8.06 -15.89
N CYS A 104 1.23 -7.38 -16.38
CA CYS A 104 1.97 -6.40 -15.60
C CYS A 104 1.07 -5.25 -15.17
N LEU A 105 0.27 -4.68 -16.07
CA LEU A 105 -0.59 -3.54 -15.79
C LEU A 105 -1.60 -3.84 -14.67
N ILE A 106 -2.31 -4.97 -14.76
CA ILE A 106 -3.37 -5.34 -13.81
C ILE A 106 -2.78 -5.67 -12.44
N LEU A 107 -1.80 -6.57 -12.35
CA LEU A 107 -1.22 -6.99 -11.07
C LEU A 107 -0.53 -5.83 -10.36
N ARG A 108 0.12 -4.95 -11.12
CA ARG A 108 0.75 -3.75 -10.58
C ARG A 108 -0.28 -2.70 -10.15
N ALA A 109 -1.41 -2.58 -10.84
CA ALA A 109 -2.50 -1.72 -10.40
C ALA A 109 -3.02 -2.15 -9.02
N PHE A 110 -3.28 -3.45 -8.79
CA PHE A 110 -3.66 -3.94 -7.46
C PHE A 110 -2.64 -3.59 -6.38
N TYR A 111 -1.36 -3.90 -6.64
CA TYR A 111 -0.26 -3.58 -5.72
C TYR A 111 -0.17 -2.08 -5.39
N ASN A 112 -0.23 -1.20 -6.40
CA ASN A 112 -0.11 0.24 -6.25
C ASN A 112 -1.35 0.87 -5.59
N ILE A 113 -2.56 0.39 -5.91
CA ILE A 113 -3.80 0.83 -5.27
C ILE A 113 -3.76 0.52 -3.77
N GLY A 114 -3.39 -0.72 -3.42
CA GLY A 114 -3.25 -1.12 -2.02
C GLY A 114 -2.17 -0.33 -1.29
N LEU A 115 -1.03 -0.05 -1.95
CA LEU A 115 0.04 0.79 -1.39
C LEU A 115 -0.44 2.23 -1.14
N ALA A 116 -1.12 2.83 -2.11
CA ALA A 116 -1.62 4.20 -2.03
C ALA A 116 -2.63 4.35 -0.88
N LEU A 117 -3.64 3.49 -0.86
CA LEU A 117 -4.69 3.53 0.16
C LEU A 117 -4.15 3.26 1.56
N SER A 118 -3.28 2.26 1.73
CA SER A 118 -2.69 1.94 3.03
C SER A 118 -1.80 3.07 3.54
N SER A 119 -1.01 3.70 2.66
CA SER A 119 -0.15 4.83 3.01
C SER A 119 -0.97 6.04 3.46
N MET A 120 -2.00 6.44 2.70
CA MET A 120 -2.80 7.60 3.08
C MET A 120 -3.60 7.37 4.38
N CYS A 121 -3.92 6.12 4.70
CA CYS A 121 -4.58 5.79 5.94
C CYS A 121 -3.77 6.19 7.19
N SER A 122 -2.44 6.01 7.18
CA SER A 122 -1.62 6.41 8.33
C SER A 122 -1.71 7.90 8.65
N ILE A 123 -1.87 8.74 7.61
CA ILE A 123 -2.08 10.19 7.78
C ILE A 123 -3.46 10.45 8.39
N CYS A 124 -4.51 9.85 7.82
CA CYS A 124 -5.88 10.00 8.32
C CYS A 124 -6.06 9.47 9.75
N LEU A 125 -5.39 8.36 10.10
CA LEU A 125 -5.35 7.84 11.47
C LEU A 125 -4.66 8.80 12.44
N VAL A 126 -3.56 9.43 12.04
CA VAL A 126 -2.90 10.45 12.89
C VAL A 126 -3.82 11.66 13.10
N LEU A 127 -4.53 12.12 12.07
CA LEU A 127 -5.51 13.20 12.19
C LEU A 127 -6.68 12.82 13.09
N GLU A 128 -7.18 11.61 12.96
CA GLU A 128 -8.27 11.06 13.77
C GLU A 128 -7.86 10.98 15.24
N ARG A 129 -6.67 10.43 15.53
CA ARG A 129 -6.12 10.36 16.89
C ARG A 129 -5.83 11.76 17.44
N TYR A 130 -5.34 12.68 16.62
CA TYR A 130 -5.10 14.07 17.03
C TYR A 130 -6.39 14.75 17.46
N ALA A 131 -7.44 14.63 16.66
CA ALA A 131 -8.75 15.17 16.99
C ALA A 131 -9.31 14.54 18.27
N SER A 132 -9.16 13.22 18.44
CA SER A 132 -9.57 12.51 19.65
C SER A 132 -8.82 13.00 20.90
N THR A 133 -7.51 13.28 20.81
CA THR A 133 -6.70 13.79 21.92
C THR A 133 -7.01 15.25 22.26
N VAL A 134 -7.17 16.12 21.26
CA VAL A 134 -7.32 17.58 21.47
C VAL A 134 -8.77 17.93 21.82
N PHE A 135 -9.74 17.30 21.17
CA PHE A 135 -11.16 17.58 21.34
C PHE A 135 -11.87 16.47 22.11
N SER A 136 -11.19 15.85 23.08
CA SER A 136 -11.65 14.62 23.74
C SER A 136 -13.04 14.71 24.36
N SER A 137 -13.47 15.89 24.80
CA SER A 137 -14.82 16.15 25.33
C SER A 137 -15.92 16.15 24.27
N ASN A 138 -15.61 16.61 23.05
CA ASN A 138 -16.57 16.79 21.96
C ASN A 138 -16.48 15.65 20.94
N TYR A 139 -15.37 14.90 20.93
CA TYR A 139 -15.09 13.83 19.98
C TYR A 139 -16.13 12.69 20.03
N GLU A 140 -16.64 12.38 21.23
CA GLU A 140 -17.70 11.37 21.39
C GLU A 140 -19.02 11.78 20.72
N HIS A 141 -19.30 13.09 20.64
CA HIS A 141 -20.46 13.63 19.95
C HIS A 141 -20.24 13.75 18.43
N CYS A 142 -18.98 13.63 17.97
CA CYS A 142 -18.69 13.50 16.56
C CYS A 142 -19.15 12.13 16.07
N GLY A 143 -20.39 12.08 15.58
CA GLY A 143 -20.96 10.90 14.93
C GLY A 143 -20.14 10.39 13.74
N PRO A 144 -20.64 9.37 13.02
CA PRO A 144 -19.87 8.66 11.98
C PRO A 144 -19.42 9.55 10.81
N ASN A 145 -20.01 10.74 10.65
CA ASN A 145 -19.71 11.69 9.57
C ASN A 145 -18.25 12.11 9.55
N TYR A 146 -17.60 12.26 10.71
CA TYR A 146 -16.18 12.59 10.78
C TYR A 146 -15.31 11.45 10.25
N GLY A 147 -15.61 10.20 10.64
CA GLY A 147 -14.93 9.02 10.11
C GLY A 147 -15.10 8.85 8.60
N ILE A 148 -16.32 9.08 8.08
CA ILE A 148 -16.62 9.04 6.65
C ILE A 148 -15.82 10.14 5.91
N ALA A 149 -15.81 11.37 6.43
CA ALA A 149 -15.05 12.46 5.83
C ALA A 149 -13.55 12.14 5.75
N LEU A 150 -12.98 11.53 6.79
CA LEU A 150 -11.58 11.10 6.78
C LEU A 150 -11.32 9.98 5.76
N VAL A 151 -12.25 9.02 5.60
CA VAL A 151 -12.13 7.99 4.54
C VAL A 151 -12.20 8.63 3.16
N SER A 152 -13.06 9.63 2.94
CA SER A 152 -13.14 10.37 1.68
C SER A 152 -11.83 11.10 1.38
N VAL A 153 -11.22 11.76 2.37
CA VAL A 153 -9.89 12.39 2.25
C VAL A 153 -8.83 11.34 1.92
N GLN A 154 -8.85 10.18 2.58
CA GLN A 154 -7.93 9.08 2.30
C GLN A 154 -8.01 8.63 0.84
N ILE A 155 -9.23 8.43 0.32
CA ILE A 155 -9.45 8.00 -1.08
C ILE A 155 -8.97 9.09 -2.04
N LEU A 156 -9.26 10.36 -1.77
CA LEU A 156 -8.84 11.48 -2.61
C LEU A 156 -7.31 11.59 -2.69
N LEU A 157 -6.62 11.47 -1.56
CA LEU A 157 -5.16 11.48 -1.50
C LEU A 157 -4.56 10.27 -2.22
N ALA A 158 -5.15 9.08 -2.06
CA ALA A 158 -4.70 7.87 -2.73
C ALA A 158 -4.85 7.97 -4.25
N THR A 159 -5.99 8.48 -4.73
CA THR A 159 -6.24 8.73 -6.16
C THR A 159 -5.27 9.75 -6.71
N SER A 160 -4.98 10.83 -5.96
CA SER A 160 -3.99 11.83 -6.38
C SER A 160 -2.59 11.23 -6.52
N PHE A 161 -2.18 10.38 -5.58
CA PHE A 161 -0.91 9.67 -5.65
C PHE A 161 -0.85 8.71 -6.85
N ILE A 162 -1.88 7.89 -7.07
CA ILE A 162 -1.94 6.99 -8.22
C ILE A 162 -1.93 7.80 -9.52
N GLY A 163 -2.68 8.90 -9.58
CA GLY A 163 -2.69 9.83 -10.69
C GLY A 163 -1.28 10.34 -11.01
N SER A 164 -0.51 10.74 -10.00
CA SER A 164 0.89 11.16 -10.19
C SER A 164 1.78 10.02 -10.71
N LEU A 165 1.58 8.80 -10.22
CA LEU A 165 2.38 7.63 -10.59
C LEU A 165 2.13 7.16 -12.04
N TYR A 166 0.89 7.32 -12.51
CA TYR A 166 0.45 6.84 -13.82
C TYR A 166 0.25 7.96 -14.84
N PHE A 167 0.56 9.22 -14.51
CA PHE A 167 0.31 10.38 -15.37
C PHE A 167 0.93 10.22 -16.77
N TYR A 168 2.16 9.69 -16.83
CA TYR A 168 2.89 9.43 -18.08
C TYR A 168 2.94 7.94 -18.48
N ALA A 169 2.19 7.08 -17.79
CA ALA A 169 2.19 5.65 -18.08
C ALA A 169 1.35 5.34 -19.32
N SER A 170 1.86 4.45 -20.17
CA SER A 170 1.05 3.86 -21.24
C SER A 170 0.08 2.83 -20.67
N PHE A 171 -1.17 2.87 -21.14
CA PHE A 171 -2.22 1.87 -20.83
C PHE A 171 -2.51 0.92 -22.00
N GLN A 172 -1.79 1.10 -23.11
CA GLN A 172 -1.88 0.22 -24.28
C GLN A 172 -0.53 -0.44 -24.56
N PRO A 173 -0.53 -1.67 -25.09
CA PRO A 173 0.66 -2.35 -25.58
C PRO A 173 1.14 -1.64 -26.85
N GLY A 174 1.86 -0.52 -26.68
CA GLY A 174 2.60 0.12 -27.76
C GLY A 174 3.95 -0.57 -27.98
N ASN A 175 4.95 0.18 -28.45
CA ASN A 175 6.32 -0.31 -28.70
C ASN A 175 7.17 -0.57 -27.44
N ASN A 176 6.55 -0.69 -26.27
CA ASN A 176 7.25 -0.85 -25.00
C ASN A 176 7.36 -2.33 -24.63
N VAL A 177 8.58 -2.88 -24.67
CA VAL A 177 8.87 -4.23 -24.17
C VAL A 177 9.14 -4.17 -22.66
N LEU A 178 8.35 -4.92 -21.88
CA LEU A 178 8.44 -4.99 -20.43
C LEU A 178 9.26 -6.21 -20.01
N TYR A 179 10.57 -6.06 -19.82
CA TYR A 179 11.42 -7.15 -19.31
C TYR A 179 11.16 -7.46 -17.83
N TYR A 180 10.70 -6.45 -17.08
CA TYR A 180 10.23 -6.59 -15.71
C TYR A 180 8.98 -5.73 -15.53
N CYS A 181 8.02 -6.19 -14.70
CA CYS A 181 6.77 -5.48 -14.47
C CYS A 181 6.96 -4.21 -13.61
N GLN A 182 7.54 -3.16 -14.21
CA GLN A 182 7.78 -1.85 -13.60
C GLN A 182 7.00 -0.69 -14.27
N THR A 183 6.53 0.29 -13.47
CA THR A 183 5.76 1.47 -13.98
C THR A 183 6.68 2.31 -14.87
N ILE A 184 7.96 2.39 -14.50
CA ILE A 184 8.96 3.18 -15.21
C ILE A 184 9.13 2.68 -16.66
N ALA A 185 9.03 1.36 -16.88
CA ALA A 185 9.22 0.77 -18.21
C ALA A 185 8.06 1.05 -19.18
N SER A 186 6.87 1.43 -18.68
CA SER A 186 5.76 1.88 -19.54
C SER A 186 5.60 3.40 -19.54
N SER A 187 6.43 4.13 -18.81
CA SER A 187 6.39 5.60 -18.71
C SER A 187 7.08 6.26 -19.90
N ARG A 188 6.44 7.25 -20.51
CA ARG A 188 7.06 8.13 -21.52
C ARG A 188 7.72 9.36 -20.91
N GLY A 189 7.52 9.58 -19.61
CA GLY A 189 8.07 10.71 -18.86
C GLY A 189 9.40 10.37 -18.18
N ASN A 190 10.01 11.39 -17.58
CA ASN A 190 11.24 11.26 -16.78
C ASN A 190 11.03 10.31 -15.57
N ILE A 191 12.06 9.53 -15.21
CA ILE A 191 12.06 8.62 -14.06
C ILE A 191 11.67 9.32 -12.75
N PHE A 192 11.99 10.62 -12.62
CA PHE A 192 11.67 11.43 -11.45
C PHE A 192 10.17 11.52 -11.16
N PHE A 193 9.29 11.42 -12.17
CA PHE A 193 7.84 11.45 -11.97
C PHE A 193 7.31 10.25 -11.17
N VAL A 194 8.03 9.12 -11.18
CA VAL A 194 7.69 7.93 -10.40
C VAL A 194 8.42 7.94 -9.05
N VAL A 195 9.69 8.33 -9.06
CA VAL A 195 10.58 8.23 -7.90
C VAL A 195 10.26 9.28 -6.82
N ILE A 196 9.98 10.53 -7.20
CA ILE A 196 9.71 11.62 -6.24
C ILE A 196 8.46 11.34 -5.40
N PRO A 197 7.29 10.97 -5.98
CA PRO A 197 6.10 10.64 -5.19
C PRO A 197 6.32 9.48 -4.21
N LEU A 198 7.11 8.47 -4.59
CA LEU A 198 7.42 7.33 -3.73
C LEU A 198 8.24 7.75 -2.51
N TYR A 199 9.29 8.56 -2.69
CA TYR A 199 10.07 9.09 -1.57
C TYR A 199 9.24 10.03 -0.68
N PHE A 200 8.37 10.85 -1.28
CA PHE A 200 7.48 11.72 -0.53
C PHE A 200 6.53 10.93 0.39
N ILE A 201 5.93 9.85 -0.12
CA ILE A 201 5.12 8.95 0.72
C ILE A 201 5.96 8.34 1.83
N LEU A 202 7.15 7.82 1.51
CA LEU A 202 8.01 7.20 2.52
C LEU A 202 8.34 8.17 3.66
N ALA A 203 8.71 9.42 3.34
CA ALA A 203 8.95 10.46 4.33
C ALA A 203 7.70 10.75 5.16
N THR A 204 6.54 10.86 4.52
CA THR A 204 5.26 11.12 5.20
C THR A 204 4.87 9.97 6.15
N GLN A 205 5.13 8.70 5.77
CA GLN A 205 4.92 7.55 6.64
C GLN A 205 5.79 7.60 7.90
N ILE A 206 7.07 7.98 7.76
CA ILE A 206 7.99 8.12 8.88
C ILE A 206 7.49 9.19 9.85
N ILE A 207 7.10 10.37 9.32
CA ILE A 207 6.54 11.47 10.12
C ILE A 207 5.26 11.00 10.82
N ALA A 208 4.34 10.35 10.12
CA ALA A 208 3.09 9.85 10.69
C ALA A 208 3.34 8.88 11.86
N ARG A 209 4.29 7.95 11.74
CA ARG A 209 4.67 7.04 12.83
C ARG A 209 5.26 7.78 14.03
N LEU A 210 6.11 8.78 13.81
CA LEU A 210 6.67 9.61 14.87
C LEU A 210 5.57 10.40 15.59
N MET A 211 4.65 11.01 14.83
CA MET A 211 3.49 11.71 15.39
C MET A 211 2.63 10.75 16.22
N PHE A 212 2.30 9.58 15.70
CA PHE A 212 1.52 8.57 16.41
C PHE A 212 2.14 8.23 17.78
N LYS A 213 3.46 8.01 17.81
CA LYS A 213 4.21 7.77 19.05
C LYS A 213 4.16 8.96 20.03
N VAL A 214 4.22 10.18 19.53
CA VAL A 214 4.09 11.41 20.36
C VAL A 214 2.68 11.53 20.93
N LEU A 215 1.64 11.31 20.12
CA LEU A 215 0.25 11.35 20.56
C LEU A 215 -0.02 10.28 21.63
N MET A 216 0.47 9.06 21.43
CA MET A 216 0.35 7.97 22.41
C MET A 216 0.95 8.36 23.76
N ARG A 217 2.15 8.96 23.79
CA ARG A 217 2.77 9.47 25.02
C ARG A 217 1.96 10.60 25.67
N LYS A 218 1.37 11.49 24.88
CA LYS A 218 0.49 12.55 25.41
C LYS A 218 -0.78 11.97 26.03
N ASN A 219 -1.41 11.01 25.37
CA ASN A 219 -2.60 10.32 25.89
C ASN A 219 -2.29 9.60 27.20
N GLN A 220 -1.16 8.90 27.31
CA GLN A 220 -0.73 8.28 28.57
C GLN A 220 -0.57 9.28 29.71
N LYS A 221 0.00 10.47 29.46
CA LYS A 221 0.11 11.54 30.47
C LYS A 221 -1.25 12.13 30.87
N LEU A 222 -2.19 12.22 29.93
CA LEU A 222 -3.55 12.66 30.23
C LEU A 222 -4.27 11.63 31.10
N ARG A 223 -4.10 10.32 30.86
CA ARG A 223 -4.68 9.25 31.69
C ARG A 223 -4.29 9.32 33.17
N THR A 224 -3.12 9.88 33.50
CA THR A 224 -2.66 10.01 34.90
C THR A 224 -3.37 11.13 35.68
N ARG A 225 -4.15 11.99 35.01
CA ARG A 225 -4.93 13.04 35.68
C ARG A 225 -6.28 12.45 36.14
N GLN A 226 -6.55 12.49 37.45
CA GLN A 226 -7.69 11.80 38.09
C GLN A 226 -9.09 12.41 37.80
N THR A 227 -9.18 13.59 37.18
CA THR A 227 -10.44 14.31 36.96
C THR A 227 -10.93 14.21 35.51
N ILE A 228 -11.15 12.99 35.02
CA ILE A 228 -11.54 12.74 33.63
C ILE A 228 -12.88 12.00 33.58
N SER A 229 -13.81 12.49 32.74
CA SER A 229 -15.11 11.84 32.52
C SER A 229 -14.94 10.41 31.98
N LEU A 230 -15.88 9.51 32.29
CA LEU A 230 -15.88 8.12 31.79
C LEU A 230 -15.72 8.04 30.27
N SER A 231 -16.35 8.96 29.54
CA SER A 231 -16.24 9.07 28.09
C SER A 231 -14.85 9.47 27.59
N THR A 232 -14.25 10.48 28.23
CA THR A 232 -12.89 10.91 27.91
C THR A 232 -11.89 9.80 28.23
N ARG A 233 -12.14 9.03 29.30
CA ARG A 233 -11.34 7.85 29.65
C ARG A 233 -11.46 6.72 28.61
N TYR A 234 -12.66 6.43 28.13
CA TYR A 234 -12.89 5.45 27.06
C TYR A 234 -12.16 5.84 25.75
N ASN A 235 -12.25 7.10 25.33
CA ASN A 235 -11.53 7.60 24.15
C ASN A 235 -10.00 7.53 24.33
N LEU A 236 -9.50 7.85 25.54
CA LEU A 236 -8.09 7.73 25.87
C LEU A 236 -7.62 6.27 25.90
N ASP A 237 -8.42 5.32 26.39
CA ASP A 237 -8.05 3.89 26.48
C ASP A 237 -7.98 3.20 25.10
N GLN A 238 -8.73 3.70 24.12
CA GLN A 238 -8.72 3.21 22.74
C GLN A 238 -7.55 3.70 21.88
N SER A 239 -6.74 4.64 22.38
CA SER A 239 -5.46 4.94 21.73
C SER A 239 -4.45 3.87 22.12
N ILE A 240 -4.33 2.83 21.28
CA ILE A 240 -3.21 1.89 21.31
C ILE A 240 -1.93 2.65 20.99
#